data_AF-A0A169QVU9-F1
#
_entry.id   AF-A0A169QVU9-F1
#
_cell.length_a   1.000
_cell.length_b   1.000
_cell.length_c   1.000
_cell.angle_alpha   90.00
_cell.angle_beta   90.00
_cell.angle_gamma   90.00
#
_symmetry.space_group_name_H-M   'P 1'
#
loop_
_entity.id
_entity.type
_entity.pdbx_description
1 polymer ?
#
loop_
_entity_poly.entity_id
_entity_poly.type
_entity_poly.pdbx_seq_one_letter_code
_entity_poly.pdbx_strand_id
1 'polypeptide(L)' 'MSDHAAAPPPPDLDAYAAAAAPVLGLALDPAWHEAVVANLRVLHAAAALVALFPLPDTAEAAPVYTA' A
#
# COMPACT_ATOMS: atom_id res chain seq x y z
N MET A 1 10.91 16.03 20.12
CA MET A 1 11.26 15.34 18.85
C MET A 1 10.29 14.19 18.70
N SER A 2 9.30 14.21 17.84
CA SER A 2 8.99 15.11 16.74
C SER A 2 7.47 15.16 16.58
N ASP A 3 7.01 16.25 15.99
CA ASP A 3 5.66 16.47 15.50
C ASP A 3 5.13 15.21 14.79
N HIS A 4 4.13 14.54 15.37
CA HIS A 4 3.41 13.48 14.66
C HIS A 4 2.56 14.21 13.62
N ALA A 5 3.11 14.33 12.41
CA ALA A 5 2.40 14.90 11.28
C ALA A 5 0.98 14.36 11.26
N ALA A 6 0.00 15.26 11.17
CA ALA A 6 -1.42 14.91 11.14
C ALA A 6 -1.65 13.75 10.17
N ALA A 7 -2.52 12.81 10.56
CA ALA A 7 -2.79 11.62 9.76
C ALA A 7 -3.08 12.02 8.31
N PRO A 8 -2.38 11.43 7.32
CA PRO A 8 -2.55 11.81 5.94
C PRO A 8 -4.01 11.58 5.50
N PRO A 9 -4.50 12.37 4.53
CA PRO A 9 -5.84 12.17 4.00
C PRO A 9 -5.97 10.74 3.43
N PRO A 10 -7.20 10.19 3.41
CA PRO A 10 -7.44 8.89 2.78
C PRO A 10 -6.91 8.88 1.35
N PRO A 11 -6.24 7.80 0.91
CA PRO A 11 -5.68 7.75 -0.43
C PRO A 11 -6.79 7.68 -1.49
N ASP A 12 -6.54 8.32 -2.63
CA ASP A 12 -7.34 8.13 -3.85
C ASP A 12 -6.90 6.83 -4.53
N LEU A 13 -7.63 5.75 -4.24
CA LEU A 13 -7.31 4.42 -4.74
C LEU A 13 -7.70 4.22 -6.21
N ASP A 14 -8.61 5.02 -6.74
CA ASP A 14 -8.96 5.03 -8.16
C ASP A 14 -7.81 5.64 -8.97
N ALA A 15 -7.31 6.81 -8.54
CA ALA A 15 -6.14 7.42 -9.15
C ALA A 15 -4.88 6.53 -9.03
N TYR A 16 -4.70 5.89 -7.89
CA TYR A 16 -3.60 4.94 -7.69
C TYR A 16 -3.70 3.75 -8.65
N ALA A 17 -4.87 3.10 -8.77
CA ALA A 17 -5.04 1.95 -9.66
C ALA A 17 -4.74 2.31 -11.12
N ALA A 18 -5.23 3.47 -11.58
CA ALA A 18 -4.99 3.97 -12.93
C ALA A 18 -3.49 4.26 -13.20
N ALA A 19 -2.77 4.80 -12.21
CA ALA A 19 -1.35 5.12 -12.36
C ALA A 19 -0.43 3.89 -12.19
N ALA A 20 -0.76 2.99 -11.26
CA ALA A 20 0.07 1.83 -10.94
C ALA A 20 0.02 0.75 -12.02
N ALA A 21 -1.14 0.52 -12.64
CA ALA A 21 -1.32 -0.51 -13.67
C ALA A 21 -0.28 -0.43 -14.82
N PRO A 22 -0.09 0.70 -15.51
CA PRO A 22 0.91 0.78 -16.58
C PRO A 22 2.35 0.68 -16.07
N VAL A 23 2.66 1.19 -14.88
CA VAL A 23 4.00 1.07 -14.26
C VAL A 23 4.35 -0.40 -14.00
N LEU A 24 3.36 -1.20 -13.61
CA LEU A 24 3.50 -2.64 -13.37
C LEU A 24 3.35 -3.47 -14.65
N GLY A 25 3.10 -2.85 -15.80
CA GLY A 25 2.85 -3.56 -17.07
C GLY A 25 1.56 -4.37 -17.09
N LEU A 26 0.57 -4.01 -16.25
CA LEU A 26 -0.71 -4.69 -16.13
C LEU A 26 -1.73 -4.08 -17.10
N ALA A 27 -2.27 -4.91 -17.99
CA ALA A 27 -3.44 -4.55 -18.79
C ALA A 27 -4.71 -4.85 -17.97
N LEU A 28 -5.30 -3.81 -17.38
CA LEU A 28 -6.58 -3.93 -16.69
C LEU A 28 -7.74 -3.71 -17.65
N ASP A 29 -8.63 -4.69 -17.74
CA ASP A 29 -9.93 -4.49 -18.38
C ASP A 29 -10.69 -3.38 -17.61
N PRO A 30 -11.22 -2.34 -18.27
CA PRO A 30 -12.01 -1.31 -17.62
C PRO A 30 -13.17 -1.86 -16.77
N ALA A 31 -13.76 -3.00 -17.16
CA ALA A 31 -14.82 -3.65 -16.39
C ALA A 31 -14.34 -4.20 -15.03
N TRP A 32 -13.03 -4.38 -14.84
CA TRP A 32 -12.45 -4.87 -13.59
C TRP A 32 -12.01 -3.76 -12.65
N HIS A 33 -11.96 -2.51 -13.12
CA HIS A 33 -11.40 -1.39 -12.37
C HIS A 33 -12.08 -1.22 -11.00
N GLU A 34 -13.42 -1.21 -10.96
CA GLU A 34 -14.15 -1.07 -9.70
C GLU A 34 -13.85 -2.19 -8.70
N ALA A 35 -13.74 -3.44 -9.17
CA ALA A 35 -13.42 -4.58 -8.34
C ALA A 35 -11.97 -4.53 -7.81
N VAL A 36 -11.02 -4.08 -8.63
CA VAL A 36 -9.63 -3.86 -8.22
C VAL A 36 -9.57 -2.82 -7.10
N VAL A 37 -10.23 -1.67 -7.29
CA VAL A 37 -10.26 -0.58 -6.31
C VAL A 37 -10.95 -1.03 -5.00
N ALA A 38 -12.03 -1.81 -5.09
CA ALA A 38 -12.68 -2.38 -3.91
C ALA A 38 -11.71 -3.28 -3.10
N ASN A 39 -10.91 -4.12 -3.76
CA ASN A 39 -9.90 -4.93 -3.08
C ASN A 39 -8.76 -4.09 -2.50
N LEU A 40 -8.33 -3.03 -3.20
CA LEU A 40 -7.34 -2.09 -2.68
C LEU A 40 -7.82 -1.40 -1.38
N ARG A 41 -9.11 -1.09 -1.25
CA ARG A 41 -9.68 -0.54 0.00
C ARG A 41 -9.54 -1.52 1.16
N VAL A 42 -9.84 -2.80 0.93
CA VAL A 42 -9.67 -3.86 1.94
C VAL A 42 -8.21 -4.03 2.32
N LEU A 43 -7.32 -4.07 1.32
CA LEU A 43 -5.87 -4.20 1.54
C LEU A 43 -5.30 -2.99 2.29
N HIS A 44 -5.74 -1.77 1.98
CA HIS A 44 -5.31 -0.57 2.67
C HIS A 44 -5.73 -0.57 4.15
N ALA A 45 -6.95 -1.01 4.46
CA ALA A 45 -7.39 -1.18 5.84
C ALA A 45 -6.56 -2.23 6.59
N ALA A 46 -6.20 -3.35 5.96
CA ALA A 46 -5.32 -4.35 6.55
C ALA A 46 -3.89 -3.82 6.75
N ALA A 47 -3.36 -3.05 5.80
CA ALA A 47 -2.05 -2.42 5.90
C ALA A 47 -1.96 -1.42 7.07
N ALA A 48 -3.06 -0.72 7.38
CA ALA A 48 -3.13 0.18 8.53
C ALA A 48 -2.88 -0.56 9.86
N LEU A 49 -3.30 -1.82 9.98
CA LEU A 49 -3.01 -2.64 11.17
C LEU A 49 -1.52 -2.93 11.32
N VAL A 50 -0.81 -3.15 10.20
CA VAL A 50 0.64 -3.40 10.18
C VAL A 50 1.43 -2.11 10.45
N ALA A 51 0.96 -0.96 9.96
CA ALA A 51 1.60 0.33 10.17
C ALA A 51 1.63 0.79 11.64
N LEU A 52 0.79 0.20 12.51
CA LEU A 52 0.80 0.48 13.95
C LEU A 52 1.99 -0.13 14.68
N PHE A 53 2.68 -1.10 14.08
CA PHE A 53 3.86 -1.70 14.69
C PHE A 53 5.06 -0.75 14.52
N PRO A 54 5.69 -0.29 15.61
CA PRO A 54 6.88 0.57 15.50
C PRO A 54 8.00 -0.24 14.83
N LEU A 55 8.57 0.32 13.76
CA LEU A 55 9.67 -0.29 13.03
C LEU A 55 10.97 0.49 13.31
N PRO A 56 11.89 -0.05 14.14
CA PRO A 56 13.20 0.55 14.34
C PRO A 56 14.00 0.60 13.03
N ASP A 57 14.84 1.61 12.85
CA ASP A 57 15.73 1.70 11.68
C ASP A 57 16.71 0.52 11.59
N THR A 58 17.01 -0.13 12.73
CA THR A 58 17.86 -1.34 12.80
C THR A 58 17.09 -2.64 12.53
N ALA A 59 15.78 -2.57 12.25
CA ALA A 59 15.02 -3.76 11.93
C ALA A 59 15.39 -4.26 10.53
N GLU A 60 15.84 -5.52 10.47
CA GLU A 60 16.12 -6.19 9.21
C GLU A 60 14.89 -6.93 8.69
N ALA A 61 14.84 -7.18 7.38
CA ALA A 61 13.80 -8.02 6.79
C ALA A 61 13.89 -9.44 7.37
N ALA A 62 12.74 -10.08 7.61
CA ALA A 62 12.68 -11.43 8.17
C ALA A 62 13.52 -12.51 7.45
N PRO A 63 13.62 -12.55 6.10
CA PRO A 63 14.45 -13.55 5.45
C PRO A 63 15.94 -13.23 5.58
N VAL A 64 16.70 -14.14 6.22
CA VAL A 64 18.17 -14.15 6.23
C VAL A 64 18.67 -15.15 5.19
N TYR A 65 19.31 -14.67 4.13
CA TYR A 65 19.94 -15.54 3.14
C TYR A 65 21.38 -15.87 3.56
N THR A 66 21.72 -17.15 3.59
CA THR A 66 23.09 -17.64 3.84
C THR A 66 23.53 -18.51 2.67
N ALA A 67 24.80 -18.39 2.28
CA ALA A 67 25.40 -19.07 1.13
C ALA A 67 25.67 -20.56 1.39
#